data_AF-A0A1H8UCX5-F1
#
_entry.id   AF-A0A1H8UCX5-F1
#
_cell.length_a   1.000
_cell.length_b   1.000
_cell.length_c   1.000
_cell.angle_alpha   90.00
_cell.angle_beta   90.00
_cell.angle_gamma   90.00
#
_symmetry.space_group_name_H-M   'P 1'
#
loop_
_entity.id
_entity.type
_entity.pdbx_description
1 polymer ?
#
loop_
_entity_poly.entity_id
_entity_poly.type
_entity_poly.pdbx_seq_one_letter_code
_entity_poly.pdbx_strand_id
1 'polypeptide(L)'
;MCRSCENEEPRDSQAEAAMTTQDGQGDDGAPDVADATQDTTETMEEPCPAADCDSDWAYYEMLPKPGGSYEVRLFTCDECGHKWRES
;
A
#
# COMPACT_ATOMS: atom_id res chain seq x y z
N MET A 1 15.75 -21.97 -37.11
CA MET A 1 15.04 -22.34 -38.36
C MET A 1 13.82 -21.45 -38.62
N CYS A 2 13.81 -20.71 -39.73
CA CYS A 2 12.65 -19.92 -40.20
C CYS A 2 11.58 -20.82 -40.84
N ARG A 3 10.32 -20.70 -40.41
CA ARG A 3 9.21 -21.55 -40.89
C ARG A 3 8.76 -21.25 -42.32
N SER A 4 9.09 -20.08 -42.86
CA SER A 4 8.64 -19.64 -44.19
C SER A 4 9.67 -19.85 -45.30
N CYS A 5 10.97 -19.91 -44.97
CA CYS A 5 12.04 -19.99 -45.97
C CYS A 5 13.16 -20.98 -45.61
N GLU A 6 12.98 -21.76 -44.54
CA GLU A 6 13.87 -22.86 -44.16
C GLU A 6 15.35 -22.48 -43.89
N ASN A 7 15.65 -21.20 -43.71
CA ASN A 7 16.99 -20.76 -43.32
C ASN A 7 17.23 -20.93 -41.82
N GLU A 8 18.45 -21.33 -41.46
CA GLU A 8 18.88 -21.51 -40.07
C GLU A 8 20.19 -20.77 -39.82
N GLU A 9 20.18 -19.90 -38.81
CA GLU A 9 21.37 -19.25 -38.26
C GLU A 9 21.67 -19.81 -36.87
N PRO A 10 22.95 -20.05 -36.55
CA PRO A 10 23.35 -20.49 -35.22
C PRO A 10 23.06 -19.40 -34.19
N ARG A 11 22.64 -19.81 -33.00
CA ARG A 11 22.40 -18.89 -31.88
C ARG A 11 23.71 -18.27 -31.41
N ASP A 12 23.75 -16.95 -31.29
CA ASP A 12 24.87 -16.22 -30.69
C ASP A 12 24.68 -16.12 -29.17
N SER A 13 25.27 -17.06 -28.43
CA SER A 13 25.19 -17.04 -26.96
C SER A 13 25.92 -15.87 -26.31
N GLN A 14 26.88 -15.25 -27.01
CA GLN A 14 27.63 -14.11 -26.49
C GLN A 14 26.80 -12.83 -26.58
N ALA A 15 26.11 -12.60 -27.70
CA ALA A 15 25.19 -11.48 -27.86
C ALA A 15 24.06 -11.54 -26.82
N GLU A 16 23.53 -12.74 -26.56
CA GLU A 16 22.47 -12.94 -25.58
C GLU A 16 22.91 -12.65 -24.15
N ALA A 17 24.13 -13.05 -23.79
CA ALA A 17 24.71 -12.79 -22.47
C ALA A 17 25.03 -11.30 -22.24
N ALA A 18 25.17 -10.51 -23.32
CA ALA A 18 25.44 -9.08 -23.25
C ALA A 18 24.17 -8.21 -23.15
N MET A 19 22.97 -8.80 -23.29
CA MET A 19 21.72 -8.05 -23.20
C MET A 19 21.45 -7.56 -21.77
N THR A 20 21.00 -6.30 -21.66
CA THR A 20 20.56 -5.67 -20.41
C THR A 20 19.11 -5.20 -20.55
N THR A 21 18.31 -5.31 -19.49
CA THR A 21 16.93 -4.83 -19.47
C THR A 21 16.88 -3.46 -18.81
N GLN A 22 16.83 -2.39 -19.61
CA GLN A 22 16.73 -1.00 -19.13
C GLN A 22 15.61 -0.19 -19.80
N ASP A 23 14.86 -0.80 -20.73
CA ASP A 23 13.75 -0.14 -21.39
C ASP A 23 12.71 0.35 -20.36
N GLY A 24 12.50 1.67 -20.32
CA GLY A 24 11.55 2.33 -19.42
C GLY A 24 12.05 2.54 -17.98
N GLN A 25 13.28 2.17 -17.63
CA GLN A 25 13.89 2.48 -16.33
C GLN A 25 14.58 3.85 -16.36
N GLY A 26 14.20 4.74 -15.43
CA GLY A 26 14.91 6.00 -15.17
C GLY A 26 16.12 5.77 -14.27
N ASP A 27 17.21 6.53 -14.49
CA ASP A 27 18.43 6.49 -13.68
C ASP A 27 18.31 7.44 -12.47
N ASP A 28 17.16 7.41 -11.80
CA ASP A 28 16.82 8.29 -10.67
C ASP A 28 17.22 7.67 -9.32
N GLY A 29 18.00 6.59 -9.35
CA GLY A 29 18.42 5.82 -8.18
C GLY A 29 17.39 4.81 -7.70
N ALA A 30 17.69 4.14 -6.58
CA ALA A 30 16.77 3.19 -5.97
C ALA A 30 15.56 3.93 -5.35
N PRO A 31 14.31 3.47 -5.55
CA PRO A 31 13.17 4.08 -4.90
C PRO A 31 13.22 3.85 -3.39
N ASP A 32 12.66 4.79 -2.64
CA ASP A 32 12.43 4.60 -1.22
C ASP A 32 11.52 3.39 -0.97
N VAL A 33 11.90 2.55 0.00
CA VAL A 33 11.09 1.40 0.41
C VAL A 33 10.14 1.87 1.51
N ALA A 34 8.84 1.88 1.22
CA ALA A 34 7.82 2.21 2.23
C ALA A 34 7.70 1.09 3.27
N ASP A 35 7.65 1.45 4.55
CA ASP A 35 7.36 0.53 5.64
C ASP A 35 5.86 0.22 5.67
N ALA A 36 5.48 -0.93 5.11
CA ALA A 36 4.09 -1.39 5.06
C ALA A 36 3.56 -1.88 6.42
N THR A 37 4.35 -1.78 7.50
CA THR A 37 3.92 -2.08 8.87
C THR A 37 3.46 -0.85 9.64
N GLN A 38 3.61 0.35 9.09
CA GLN A 38 2.96 1.54 9.64
C GLN A 38 1.43 1.40 9.49
N ASP A 39 0.71 1.51 10.61
CA ASP A 39 -0.75 1.48 10.64
C ASP A 39 -1.31 2.51 9.66
N THR A 40 -1.95 2.05 8.60
CA THR A 40 -2.76 2.88 7.70
C THR A 40 -4.03 3.22 8.45
N THR A 41 -3.96 4.19 9.36
CA THR A 41 -5.14 4.71 10.03
C THR A 41 -5.96 5.45 8.98
N GLU A 42 -7.03 4.82 8.51
CA GLU A 42 -7.93 5.43 7.54
C GLU A 42 -8.69 6.56 8.24
N THR A 43 -8.70 7.75 7.63
CA THR A 43 -9.49 8.90 8.09
C THR A 43 -10.89 8.83 7.48
N MET A 44 -11.92 9.12 8.28
CA MET A 44 -13.29 9.26 7.82
C MET A 44 -14.01 10.42 8.51
N GLU A 45 -15.14 10.84 7.92
CA GLU A 45 -16.03 11.84 8.51
C GLU A 45 -16.85 11.16 9.62
N GLU A 46 -16.52 11.46 10.88
CA GLU A 46 -17.17 10.96 12.09
C GLU A 46 -17.02 12.03 13.19
N PRO A 47 -18.13 12.64 13.66
CA PRO A 47 -18.08 13.77 14.57
C PRO A 47 -17.59 13.37 15.97
N CYS A 48 -16.70 14.19 16.53
CA CYS A 48 -16.12 13.94 17.85
C CYS A 48 -17.19 14.05 18.95
N PRO A 49 -17.32 13.04 19.84
CA PRO A 49 -18.29 13.09 20.94
C PRO A 49 -17.82 13.96 22.12
N ALA A 50 -16.62 14.52 22.07
CA ALA A 50 -16.09 15.36 23.15
C ALA A 50 -16.77 16.74 23.12
N ALA A 51 -17.33 17.16 24.26
CA ALA A 51 -18.10 18.41 24.35
C ALA A 51 -17.30 19.70 24.04
N ASP A 52 -15.97 19.63 24.12
CA ASP A 52 -15.06 20.74 23.85
C ASP A 52 -14.34 20.60 22.49
N CYS A 53 -14.86 19.79 21.57
CA CYS A 53 -14.28 19.54 20.26
C CYS A 53 -15.36 19.38 19.17
N ASP A 54 -15.32 20.24 18.17
CA ASP A 54 -16.26 20.25 17.04
C ASP A 54 -15.68 19.58 15.77
N SER A 55 -14.73 18.65 15.93
CA SER A 55 -14.11 17.98 14.79
C SER A 55 -15.07 17.02 14.12
N ASP A 56 -15.16 17.10 12.79
CA ASP A 56 -15.93 16.17 11.97
C ASP A 56 -15.08 14.99 11.45
N TRP A 57 -13.78 14.92 11.78
CA TRP A 57 -12.87 13.91 11.23
C TRP A 57 -12.23 13.03 12.31
N ALA A 58 -12.18 11.73 12.03
CA ALA A 58 -11.55 10.75 12.90
C ALA A 58 -10.78 9.69 12.11
N TYR A 59 -9.66 9.24 12.68
CA TYR A 59 -9.00 8.01 12.27
C TYR A 59 -9.71 6.80 12.87
N TYR A 60 -9.74 5.65 12.18
CA TYR A 60 -10.22 4.41 12.77
C TYR A 60 -9.23 3.26 12.68
N GLU A 61 -9.28 2.40 13.71
CA GLU A 61 -8.54 1.15 13.79
C GLU A 61 -9.53 0.00 14.01
N MET A 62 -9.36 -1.12 13.28
CA MET A 62 -10.16 -2.32 13.50
C MET A 62 -9.53 -3.18 14.61
N LEU A 63 -10.23 -3.32 15.73
CA LEU A 63 -9.78 -4.15 16.85
C LEU A 63 -10.59 -5.44 16.95
N PRO A 64 -9.94 -6.59 17.20
CA PRO A 64 -10.65 -7.83 17.47
C PRO A 64 -11.38 -7.73 18.82
N LYS A 65 -12.64 -8.16 18.87
CA LYS A 65 -13.31 -8.35 20.16
C LYS A 65 -12.67 -9.50 20.94
N PRO A 66 -12.64 -9.43 22.28
CA PRO A 66 -12.30 -10.58 23.12
C PRO A 66 -13.22 -11.75 22.76
N GLY A 67 -12.67 -12.83 22.20
CA GLY A 67 -13.45 -13.99 21.74
C GLY A 67 -13.63 -14.13 20.22
N GLY A 68 -13.09 -13.21 19.41
CA GLY A 68 -12.70 -13.50 18.03
C GLY A 68 -13.78 -13.52 16.94
N SER A 69 -14.99 -13.01 17.18
CA SER A 69 -16.08 -13.11 16.19
C SER A 69 -16.56 -11.79 15.58
N TYR A 70 -15.97 -10.64 15.96
CA TYR A 70 -16.46 -9.32 15.58
C TYR A 70 -15.33 -8.28 15.66
N GLU A 71 -15.18 -7.51 14.58
CA GLU A 71 -14.27 -6.37 14.44
C GLU A 71 -14.98 -5.14 15.01
N VAL A 72 -14.34 -4.39 15.91
CA VAL A 72 -14.85 -3.09 16.37
C VAL A 72 -13.92 -1.99 15.96
N ARG A 73 -14.50 -0.96 15.36
CA ARG A 73 -13.81 0.29 15.06
C ARG A 73 -13.57 1.06 16.35
N LEU A 74 -12.31 1.35 16.61
CA LEU A 74 -11.90 2.35 17.58
C LEU A 74 -11.58 3.63 16.81
N PHE A 75 -12.37 4.67 17.03
CA PHE A 75 -12.14 5.98 16.45
C PHE A 75 -11.16 6.78 17.29
N THR A 76 -10.40 7.66 16.65
CA THR A 76 -9.52 8.66 17.25
C THR A 76 -9.73 9.99 16.54
N CYS A 77 -10.17 11.02 17.25
CA CYS A 77 -10.36 12.35 16.68
C CYS A 77 -9.01 12.90 16.20
N ASP A 78 -9.00 13.48 14.99
CA ASP A 78 -7.80 14.08 14.40
C ASP A 78 -7.30 15.30 15.19
N GLU A 79 -8.23 16.10 15.74
CA GLU A 79 -7.89 17.35 16.41
C GLU A 79 -7.57 17.16 17.91
N CYS A 80 -8.44 16.48 18.66
CA CYS A 80 -8.29 16.38 20.12
C CYS A 80 -7.74 15.03 20.60
N GLY A 81 -7.60 14.03 19.71
CA GLY A 81 -7.10 12.70 20.05
C GLY A 81 -8.03 11.87 20.92
N HIS A 82 -9.28 12.32 21.16
CA HIS A 82 -10.26 11.54 21.91
C HIS A 82 -10.53 10.21 21.21
N LYS A 83 -10.63 9.11 21.97
CA LYS A 83 -10.88 7.77 21.42
C LYS A 83 -12.24 7.25 21.86
N TRP A 84 -13.06 6.78 20.93
CA TRP A 84 -14.40 6.23 21.19
C TRP A 84 -14.71 5.03 20.29
N ARG A 85 -15.76 4.29 20.64
CA ARG A 85 -16.25 3.15 19.85
C ARG A 85 -17.60 3.52 19.23
N GLU A 86 -17.88 2.95 18.07
CA GLU A 86 -19.21 2.96 17.47
C GLU A 86 -20.23 2.45 18.51
N SER A 87 -21.34 3.18 18.68
CA SER A 87 -22.35 2.92 19.70
C SER A 87 -23.46 2.00 19.20
#